data_AF-A0A7U6Y8S1-F1
#
_entry.id   AF-A0A7U6Y8S1-F1
#
_cell.length_a   1.000
_cell.length_b   1.000
_cell.length_c   1.000
_cell.angle_alpha   90.00
_cell.angle_beta   90.00
_cell.angle_gamma   90.00
#
_symmetry.space_group_name_H-M   'P 1'
#
loop_
_entity.id
_entity.type
_entity.pdbx_description
1 polymer ?
#
loop_
_entity_poly.entity_id
_entity_poly.type
_entity_poly.pdbx_seq_one_letter_code
_entity_poly.pdbx_strand_id
1 'polypeptide(L)'
;MTGDIASLVYLGAITLFILAIRDMASAQSGLRGLVYLVVGMAGAILAALMLPNVLAYTSIAASIAIGAAAGTVAVKRLKPELLAQAVAVMQGLIGLAAVLIAVAALLSPAVFGIGVAGQLSFSLLGLLWLGAGFGLAAFVGSLPAYASRKVSLDNGEKPLPLRLFFASSTGWAMACLGFALANLLLVVAGGLVGAASIALALPDGREAASGD
;
A
#
# COMPACT_ATOMS: atom_id res chain seq x y z
N MET A 1 -25.01 -7.53 -11.80
CA MET A 1 -25.61 -6.77 -10.67
C MET A 1 -24.64 -6.55 -9.52
N THR A 2 -24.19 -7.59 -8.78
CA THR A 2 -23.23 -7.40 -7.66
C THR A 2 -21.86 -6.89 -8.11
N GLY A 3 -21.35 -7.35 -9.26
CA GLY A 3 -20.09 -6.86 -9.84
C GLY A 3 -20.13 -5.38 -10.28
N ASP A 4 -21.29 -4.92 -10.77
CA ASP A 4 -21.49 -3.53 -11.21
C ASP A 4 -21.50 -2.58 -10.00
N ILE A 5 -22.15 -2.99 -8.91
CA ILE A 5 -22.17 -2.25 -7.65
C ILE A 5 -20.77 -2.17 -7.05
N ALA A 6 -20.02 -3.29 -7.04
CA ALA A 6 -18.64 -3.28 -6.54
C ALA A 6 -17.75 -2.32 -7.35
N SER A 7 -17.89 -2.30 -8.67
CA SER A 7 -17.15 -1.38 -9.56
C SER A 7 -17.50 0.08 -9.29
N LEU A 8 -18.78 0.40 -9.07
CA LEU A 8 -19.22 1.75 -8.70
C LEU A 8 -18.66 2.18 -7.33
N VAL A 9 -18.66 1.28 -6.35
CA VAL A 9 -18.07 1.56 -5.03
C VAL A 9 -16.56 1.77 -5.14
N TYR A 10 -15.87 0.99 -5.98
CA TYR A 10 -14.44 1.20 -6.25
C TYR A 10 -14.17 2.56 -6.89
N LEU A 11 -14.99 3.02 -7.84
CA LEU A 11 -14.88 4.38 -8.40
C LEU A 11 -15.09 5.47 -7.34
N GLY A 12 -16.08 5.28 -6.44
CA GLY A 12 -16.29 6.18 -5.31
C GLY A 12 -15.09 6.21 -4.35
N ALA A 13 -14.53 5.03 -4.00
CA ALA A 13 -13.35 4.91 -3.16
C ALA A 13 -12.11 5.57 -3.79
N ILE A 14 -11.91 5.42 -5.10
CA ILE A 14 -10.84 6.12 -5.84
C ILE A 14 -10.98 7.63 -5.70
N THR A 15 -12.19 8.15 -5.85
CA THR A 15 -12.46 9.58 -5.73
C THR A 15 -12.14 10.08 -4.32
N LEU A 16 -12.53 9.32 -3.29
CA LEU A 16 -12.21 9.63 -1.89
C LEU A 16 -10.70 9.59 -1.62
N PHE A 17 -9.95 8.65 -2.20
CA PHE A 17 -8.49 8.61 -2.06
C PHE A 17 -7.80 9.80 -2.71
N ILE A 18 -8.28 10.26 -3.87
CA ILE A 18 -7.76 11.46 -4.53
C ILE A 18 -8.04 12.70 -3.67
N LEU A 19 -9.27 12.84 -3.14
CA LEU A 19 -9.64 13.93 -2.23
C LEU A 19 -8.84 13.88 -0.93
N ALA A 20 -8.53 12.69 -0.41
CA ALA A 20 -7.72 12.51 0.79
C ALA A 20 -6.33 13.12 0.63
N ILE A 21 -5.64 12.82 -0.47
CA ILE A 21 -4.29 13.37 -0.73
C ILE A 21 -4.32 14.88 -0.91
N ARG A 22 -5.32 15.40 -1.63
CA ARG A 22 -5.49 16.84 -1.80
C ARG A 22 -5.63 17.56 -0.47
N ASP A 23 -6.51 17.08 0.41
CA ASP A 23 -6.81 17.74 1.68
C ASP A 23 -5.65 17.57 2.68
N MET A 24 -4.95 16.42 2.66
CA MET A 24 -3.73 16.20 3.46
C MET A 24 -2.54 17.09 3.05
N ALA A 25 -2.50 17.59 1.81
CA ALA A 25 -1.49 18.54 1.38
C ALA A 25 -1.69 19.96 1.97
N SER A 26 -2.82 20.22 2.62
CA SER A 26 -3.12 21.51 3.26
C SER A 26 -3.03 21.43 4.79
N ALA A 27 -2.28 22.34 5.41
CA ALA A 27 -2.04 22.34 6.86
C ALA A 27 -3.32 22.50 7.71
N GLN A 28 -4.41 23.04 7.15
CA GLN A 28 -5.67 23.29 7.86
C GLN A 28 -6.71 22.15 7.76
N SER A 29 -6.60 21.23 6.78
CA SER A 29 -7.65 20.23 6.52
C SER A 29 -7.20 18.76 6.59
N GLY A 30 -6.00 18.48 7.12
CA GLY A 30 -5.46 17.12 7.23
C GLY A 30 -6.39 16.08 7.91
N LEU A 31 -7.23 16.51 8.85
CA LEU A 31 -8.24 15.64 9.48
C LEU A 31 -9.36 15.21 8.50
N ARG A 32 -9.79 16.10 7.60
CA ARG A 32 -10.80 15.77 6.57
C ARG A 32 -10.23 14.76 5.57
N GLY A 33 -8.97 14.95 5.18
CA GLY A 33 -8.27 14.00 4.32
C GLY A 33 -8.19 12.60 4.93
N LEU A 34 -7.90 12.50 6.23
CA LEU A 34 -7.91 11.22 6.95
C LEU A 34 -9.29 10.54 6.93
N VAL A 35 -10.37 11.32 7.13
CA VAL A 35 -11.75 10.78 7.08
C VAL A 35 -12.07 10.20 5.70
N TYR A 36 -11.71 10.91 4.62
CA TYR A 36 -11.92 10.38 3.26
C TYR A 36 -11.17 9.07 3.02
N LEU A 37 -9.96 8.94 3.55
CA LEU A 37 -9.18 7.70 3.46
C LEU A 37 -9.88 6.54 4.19
N VAL A 38 -10.35 6.76 5.42
CA VAL A 38 -11.02 5.72 6.22
C VAL A 38 -12.34 5.30 5.58
N VAL A 39 -13.16 6.26 5.12
CA VAL A 39 -14.44 5.97 4.45
C VAL A 39 -14.21 5.24 3.14
N GLY A 40 -13.24 5.67 2.32
CA GLY A 40 -12.89 5.01 1.07
C GLY A 40 -12.40 3.57 1.28
N MET A 41 -11.54 3.34 2.30
CA MET A 41 -11.04 2.02 2.65
C MET A 41 -12.17 1.10 3.16
N ALA A 42 -13.04 1.59 4.03
CA ALA A 42 -14.17 0.82 4.54
C ALA A 42 -15.12 0.41 3.40
N GLY A 43 -15.46 1.35 2.51
CA GLY A 43 -16.28 1.06 1.33
C GLY A 43 -15.65 0.02 0.40
N ALA A 44 -14.35 0.14 0.13
CA ALA A 44 -13.61 -0.82 -0.68
C ALA A 44 -13.59 -2.23 -0.08
N ILE A 45 -13.34 -2.36 1.23
CA ILE A 45 -13.35 -3.67 1.92
C ILE A 45 -14.74 -4.30 1.84
N LEU A 46 -15.80 -3.52 2.12
CA LEU A 46 -17.17 -4.02 2.06
C LEU A 46 -17.55 -4.47 0.65
N ALA A 47 -17.19 -3.69 -0.38
CA ALA A 47 -17.41 -4.08 -1.78
C ALA A 47 -16.65 -5.35 -2.16
N ALA A 48 -15.39 -5.48 -1.71
CA ALA A 48 -14.60 -6.68 -1.95
C ALA A 48 -15.22 -7.92 -1.31
N LEU A 49 -15.80 -7.80 -0.11
CA LEU A 49 -16.51 -8.89 0.58
C LEU A 49 -17.80 -9.32 -0.12
N MET A 50 -18.44 -8.44 -0.90
CA MET A 50 -19.66 -8.77 -1.65
C MET A 50 -19.39 -9.46 -3.00
N LEU A 51 -18.12 -9.69 -3.34
CA LEU A 51 -17.76 -10.41 -4.57
C LEU A 51 -18.16 -11.89 -4.49
N PRO A 52 -18.68 -12.47 -5.58
CA PRO A 52 -19.26 -13.82 -5.58
C PRO A 52 -18.25 -14.94 -5.27
N ASN A 53 -16.95 -14.68 -5.38
CA ASN A 53 -15.89 -15.66 -5.12
C ASN A 53 -15.43 -15.70 -3.65
N VAL A 54 -16.01 -14.87 -2.78
CA VAL A 54 -15.63 -14.83 -1.35
C VAL A 54 -16.41 -15.91 -0.59
N LEU A 55 -15.72 -17.00 -0.24
CA LEU A 55 -16.31 -18.14 0.49
C LEU A 55 -15.96 -18.13 1.99
N ALA A 56 -14.78 -17.58 2.34
CA ALA A 56 -14.21 -17.72 3.68
C ALA A 56 -14.38 -16.47 4.55
N TYR A 57 -15.62 -16.03 4.76
CA TYR A 57 -15.93 -14.81 5.52
C TYR A 57 -15.32 -14.80 6.92
N THR A 58 -15.36 -15.92 7.63
CA THR A 58 -14.86 -16.03 9.01
C THR A 58 -13.35 -15.84 9.08
N SER A 59 -12.58 -16.43 8.15
CA SER A 59 -11.12 -16.28 8.16
C SER A 59 -10.69 -14.89 7.70
N ILE A 60 -11.40 -14.29 6.73
CA ILE A 60 -11.17 -12.91 6.30
C ILE A 60 -11.46 -11.95 7.47
N ALA A 61 -12.62 -12.06 8.10
CA ALA A 61 -12.97 -11.23 9.25
C ALA A 61 -11.98 -11.42 10.42
N ALA A 62 -11.59 -12.66 10.72
CA ALA A 62 -10.63 -12.96 11.77
C ALA A 62 -9.25 -12.36 11.47
N SER A 63 -8.73 -12.50 10.26
CA SER A 63 -7.43 -11.93 9.86
C SER A 63 -7.43 -10.41 9.87
N ILE A 64 -8.51 -9.76 9.38
CA ILE A 64 -8.69 -8.31 9.47
C ILE A 64 -8.71 -7.87 10.95
N ALA A 65 -9.48 -8.55 11.80
CA ALA A 65 -9.58 -8.23 13.21
C ALA A 65 -8.23 -8.38 13.94
N ILE A 66 -7.50 -9.47 13.68
CA ILE A 66 -6.18 -9.71 14.26
C ILE A 66 -5.19 -8.63 13.80
N GLY A 67 -5.15 -8.33 12.51
CA GLY A 67 -4.27 -7.31 11.94
C GLY A 67 -4.58 -5.91 12.49
N ALA A 68 -5.85 -5.53 12.53
CA ALA A 68 -6.29 -4.24 13.06
C ALA A 68 -5.99 -4.10 14.56
N ALA A 69 -6.23 -5.15 15.35
CA ALA A 69 -5.94 -5.16 16.77
C ALA A 69 -4.42 -5.08 17.03
N ALA A 70 -3.62 -5.90 16.36
CA ALA A 70 -2.17 -5.90 16.49
C ALA A 70 -1.56 -4.54 16.10
N GLY A 71 -1.99 -3.96 14.97
CA GLY A 71 -1.55 -2.65 14.52
C GLY A 71 -1.92 -1.54 15.50
N THR A 72 -3.15 -1.53 16.00
CA THR A 72 -3.62 -0.53 16.97
C THR A 72 -2.85 -0.61 18.29
N VAL A 73 -2.63 -1.82 18.81
CA VAL A 73 -1.88 -2.03 20.05
C VAL A 73 -0.42 -1.65 19.87
N ALA A 74 0.19 -2.00 18.74
CA ALA A 74 1.58 -1.63 18.43
C ALA A 74 1.74 -0.11 18.43
N VAL A 75 0.89 0.62 17.70
CA VAL A 75 0.99 2.08 17.58
C VAL A 75 0.75 2.80 18.91
N LYS A 76 -0.24 2.38 19.71
CA LYS A 76 -0.53 3.01 21.00
C LYS A 76 0.59 2.87 22.05
N ARG A 77 1.50 1.91 21.86
CA ARG A 77 2.63 1.67 22.77
C ARG A 77 3.92 2.33 22.32
N LEU A 78 3.94 2.95 21.14
CA LEU A 78 5.12 3.60 20.60
C LEU A 78 5.35 4.97 21.22
N LYS A 79 6.62 5.31 21.39
CA LYS A 79 7.05 6.67 21.70
C LYS A 79 6.90 7.55 20.45
N PRO A 80 6.56 8.83 20.61
CA PRO A 80 6.41 9.75 19.48
C PRO A 80 7.69 9.87 18.63
N GLU A 81 8.87 9.69 19.22
CA GLU A 81 10.16 9.67 18.49
C GLU A 81 10.26 8.56 17.44
N LEU A 82 9.52 7.45 17.61
CA LEU A 82 9.61 6.27 16.76
C LEU A 82 8.51 6.21 15.70
N LEU A 83 7.66 7.24 15.58
CA LEU A 83 6.52 7.25 14.67
C LEU A 83 6.97 7.03 13.21
N ALA A 84 8.01 7.73 12.79
CA ALA A 84 8.52 7.61 11.43
C ALA A 84 9.12 6.21 11.16
N GLN A 85 9.71 5.57 12.17
CA GLN A 85 10.25 4.21 12.05
C GLN A 85 9.13 3.17 11.97
N ALA A 86 8.05 3.37 12.72
CA ALA A 86 6.88 2.52 12.67
C ALA A 86 6.19 2.57 11.30
N VAL A 87 6.10 3.75 10.67
CA VAL A 87 5.59 3.87 9.30
C VAL A 87 6.43 3.06 8.31
N ALA A 88 7.76 3.12 8.41
CA ALA A 88 8.65 2.33 7.54
C ALA A 88 8.45 0.81 7.71
N VAL A 89 8.26 0.36 8.95
CA VAL A 89 7.92 -1.03 9.28
C VAL A 89 6.59 -1.46 8.68
N MET A 90 5.54 -0.63 8.82
CA MET A 90 4.21 -0.91 8.24
C MET A 90 4.28 -1.03 6.72
N GLN A 91 5.06 -0.16 6.08
CA GLN A 91 5.27 -0.19 4.64
C GLN A 91 5.97 -1.47 4.19
N GLY A 92 6.95 -1.96 4.95
CA GLY A 92 7.54 -3.27 4.73
C GLY A 92 6.53 -4.41 4.79
N LEU A 93 5.58 -4.36 5.74
CA LEU A 93 4.53 -5.36 5.88
C LEU A 93 3.54 -5.34 4.70
N ILE A 94 3.23 -4.14 4.16
CA ILE A 94 2.45 -3.98 2.92
C ILE A 94 3.21 -4.62 1.74
N GLY A 95 4.53 -4.47 1.69
CA GLY A 95 5.38 -5.09 0.67
C GLY A 95 5.37 -6.61 0.75
N LEU A 96 5.46 -7.17 1.96
CA LEU A 96 5.33 -8.61 2.17
C LEU A 96 3.94 -9.13 1.77
N ALA A 97 2.87 -8.37 2.06
CA ALA A 97 1.53 -8.72 1.60
C ALA A 97 1.45 -8.79 0.06
N ALA A 98 2.08 -7.85 -0.66
CA ALA A 98 2.16 -7.90 -2.12
C ALA A 98 2.85 -9.17 -2.63
N VAL A 99 3.94 -9.60 -1.99
CA VAL A 99 4.62 -10.87 -2.32
C VAL A 99 3.69 -12.06 -2.11
N LEU A 100 2.98 -12.10 -0.99
CA LEU A 100 2.03 -13.19 -0.69
C LEU A 100 0.86 -13.22 -1.68
N ILE A 101 0.34 -12.06 -2.10
CA ILE A 101 -0.70 -11.95 -3.13
C ILE A 101 -0.17 -12.49 -4.47
N ALA A 102 1.04 -12.10 -4.87
CA ALA A 102 1.65 -12.59 -6.12
C ALA A 102 1.83 -14.12 -6.11
N VAL A 103 2.35 -14.67 -5.01
CA VAL A 103 2.52 -16.12 -4.83
C VAL A 103 1.16 -16.83 -4.88
N ALA A 104 0.15 -16.31 -4.19
CA ALA A 104 -1.21 -16.86 -4.24
C ALA A 104 -1.77 -16.86 -5.67
N ALA A 105 -1.55 -15.77 -6.42
CA ALA A 105 -1.97 -15.66 -7.82
C ALA A 105 -1.26 -16.65 -8.74
N LEU A 106 0.03 -16.95 -8.49
CA LEU A 106 0.78 -17.95 -9.26
C LEU A 106 0.36 -19.38 -8.93
N LEU A 107 0.08 -19.67 -7.65
CA LEU A 107 -0.34 -21.01 -7.20
C LEU A 107 -1.79 -21.33 -7.57
N SER A 108 -2.65 -20.33 -7.66
CA SER A 108 -4.09 -20.53 -7.91
C SER A 108 -4.68 -19.46 -8.84
N PRO A 109 -4.17 -19.33 -10.09
CA PRO A 109 -4.58 -18.25 -11.01
C PRO A 109 -6.05 -18.30 -11.41
N ALA A 110 -6.66 -19.49 -11.37
CA ALA A 110 -8.08 -19.66 -11.70
C ALA A 110 -9.00 -18.91 -10.71
N VAL A 111 -8.62 -18.83 -9.43
CA VAL A 111 -9.40 -18.15 -8.39
C VAL A 111 -9.41 -16.63 -8.61
N PHE A 112 -8.34 -16.10 -9.18
CA PHE A 112 -8.18 -14.69 -9.51
C PHE A 112 -8.70 -14.32 -10.91
N GLY A 113 -9.17 -15.30 -11.69
CA GLY A 113 -9.68 -15.07 -13.04
C GLY A 113 -8.61 -14.69 -14.07
N ILE A 114 -7.33 -14.97 -13.78
CA ILE A 114 -6.18 -14.57 -14.62
C ILE A 114 -5.67 -15.71 -15.53
N GLY A 115 -6.25 -16.90 -15.43
CA GLY A 115 -5.93 -18.05 -16.30
C GLY A 115 -5.78 -19.37 -15.54
N VAL A 116 -5.15 -20.35 -16.21
CA VAL A 116 -4.88 -21.69 -15.66
C VAL A 116 -3.41 -21.80 -15.27
N ALA A 117 -3.11 -22.53 -14.19
CA ALA A 117 -1.74 -22.75 -13.72
C ALA A 117 -0.88 -23.33 -14.85
N GLY A 118 0.27 -22.69 -15.13
CA GLY A 118 1.19 -23.08 -16.18
C GLY A 118 0.92 -22.50 -17.58
N GLN A 119 -0.18 -21.76 -17.79
CA GLN A 119 -0.50 -21.10 -19.07
C GLN A 119 -0.71 -19.58 -18.97
N LEU A 120 -0.12 -18.92 -17.97
CA LEU A 120 -0.20 -17.46 -17.89
C LEU A 120 0.57 -16.81 -19.04
N SER A 121 -0.03 -15.77 -19.63
CA SER A 121 0.65 -14.93 -20.61
C SER A 121 1.91 -14.30 -20.02
N PHE A 122 2.96 -14.15 -20.85
CA PHE A 122 4.23 -13.55 -20.43
C PHE A 122 4.05 -12.17 -19.76
N SER A 123 3.14 -11.34 -20.26
CA SER A 123 2.83 -10.03 -19.69
C SER A 123 2.30 -10.14 -18.25
N LEU A 124 1.32 -11.03 -17.99
CA LEU A 124 0.76 -11.24 -16.65
C LEU A 124 1.81 -11.79 -15.68
N LEU A 125 2.62 -12.74 -16.15
CA LEU A 125 3.71 -13.30 -15.36
C LEU A 125 4.73 -12.21 -14.99
N GLY A 126 5.12 -11.37 -15.96
CA GLY A 126 5.99 -10.23 -15.75
C GLY A 126 5.44 -9.25 -14.71
N LEU A 127 4.15 -8.93 -14.76
CA LEU A 127 3.50 -8.04 -13.78
C LEU A 127 3.48 -8.63 -12.36
N LEU A 128 3.22 -9.93 -12.22
CA LEU A 128 3.24 -10.61 -10.93
C LEU A 128 4.66 -10.62 -10.33
N TRP A 129 5.68 -10.91 -11.14
CA TRP A 129 7.07 -10.86 -10.71
C TRP A 129 7.54 -9.45 -10.36
N LEU A 130 7.14 -8.44 -11.14
CA LEU A 130 7.43 -7.03 -10.83
C LEU A 130 6.75 -6.61 -9.52
N GLY A 131 5.48 -6.95 -9.33
CA GLY A 131 4.75 -6.68 -8.09
C GLY A 131 5.42 -7.32 -6.87
N ALA A 132 5.77 -8.60 -6.97
CA ALA A 132 6.50 -9.31 -5.93
C ALA A 132 7.90 -8.72 -5.68
N GLY A 133 8.63 -8.37 -6.75
CA GLY A 133 9.97 -7.79 -6.66
C GLY A 133 9.98 -6.45 -5.94
N PHE A 134 9.07 -5.54 -6.30
CA PHE A 134 8.91 -4.26 -5.61
C PHE A 134 8.42 -4.42 -4.16
N GLY A 135 7.54 -5.38 -3.91
CA GLY A 135 7.07 -5.72 -2.57
C GLY A 135 8.20 -6.24 -1.67
N LEU A 136 9.03 -7.14 -2.19
CA LEU A 136 10.21 -7.65 -1.50
C LEU A 136 11.24 -6.54 -1.25
N ALA A 137 11.46 -5.66 -2.23
CA ALA A 137 12.36 -4.51 -2.07
C ALA A 137 11.90 -3.57 -0.93
N ALA A 138 10.59 -3.30 -0.82
CA ALA A 138 10.04 -2.53 0.28
C ALA A 138 10.24 -3.23 1.63
N PHE A 139 9.99 -4.55 1.68
CA PHE A 139 10.17 -5.36 2.88
C PHE A 139 11.63 -5.35 3.35
N VAL A 140 12.58 -5.62 2.46
CA VAL A 140 14.02 -5.58 2.76
C VAL A 140 14.45 -4.16 3.17
N GLY A 141 13.92 -3.14 2.49
CA GLY A 141 14.16 -1.73 2.81
C GLY A 141 13.77 -1.34 4.23
N SER A 142 12.74 -1.99 4.78
CA SER A 142 12.21 -1.78 6.13
C SER A 142 13.00 -2.48 7.25
N LEU A 143 13.86 -3.46 6.95
CA LEU A 143 14.56 -4.24 7.98
C LEU A 143 15.42 -3.40 8.94
N PRO A 144 16.14 -2.34 8.50
CA PRO A 144 16.85 -1.46 9.44
C PRO A 144 15.91 -0.74 10.41
N ALA A 145 14.69 -0.42 9.96
CA ALA A 145 13.64 0.13 10.83
C ALA A 145 13.05 -0.91 11.80
N TYR A 146 13.30 -2.21 11.64
CA TYR A 146 13.00 -3.20 12.66
C TYR A 146 14.13 -3.33 13.70
N ALA A 147 15.38 -3.22 13.25
CA ALA A 147 16.57 -3.44 14.08
C ALA A 147 16.84 -2.29 15.07
N SER A 148 16.43 -1.07 14.75
CA SER A 148 16.68 0.12 15.59
C SER A 148 15.82 0.11 16.86
N ARG A 149 16.29 -0.49 17.97
CA ARG A 149 15.63 -0.41 19.30
C ARG A 149 16.19 0.65 20.25
N LYS A 150 17.41 1.14 20.01
CA LYS A 150 18.07 2.21 20.79
C LYS A 150 19.27 2.74 20.00
N VAL A 151 19.08 3.69 19.09
CA VAL A 151 20.17 4.60 18.71
C VAL A 151 19.51 5.94 18.43
N SER A 152 19.84 6.94 19.25
CA SER A 152 19.77 8.33 18.83
C SER A 152 20.73 8.45 17.66
N LEU A 153 20.20 8.30 16.45
CA LEU A 153 20.96 8.34 15.22
C LEU A 153 21.20 9.80 14.88
N ASP A 154 22.16 10.41 15.56
CA ASP A 154 22.77 11.67 15.10
C ASP A 154 23.48 11.47 13.74
N ASN A 155 23.63 10.23 13.24
CA ASN A 155 24.29 9.93 11.95
C ASN A 155 23.85 8.63 11.24
N GLY A 156 22.62 8.11 11.46
CA GLY A 156 22.21 6.86 10.80
C GLY A 156 20.72 6.67 10.54
N GLU A 157 19.95 7.75 10.54
CA GLU A 157 18.72 7.74 9.77
C GLU A 157 19.13 7.56 8.30
N LYS A 158 18.62 6.51 7.63
CA LYS A 158 18.63 6.49 6.16
C LYS A 158 18.06 7.84 5.73
N PRO A 159 18.73 8.57 4.81
CA PRO A 159 18.31 9.92 4.46
C PRO A 159 16.84 9.88 4.09
N LEU A 160 16.07 10.87 4.54
CA LEU A 160 14.64 11.03 4.25
C LEU A 160 14.25 10.55 2.83
N PRO A 161 14.95 10.92 1.74
CA PRO A 161 14.67 10.43 0.39
C PRO A 161 14.71 8.90 0.24
N LEU A 162 15.63 8.21 0.91
CA LEU A 162 15.76 6.75 0.83
C LEU A 162 14.60 6.03 1.52
N ARG A 163 14.01 6.61 2.57
CA ARG A 163 12.83 6.05 3.25
C ARG A 163 11.59 6.16 2.37
N LEU A 164 11.42 7.30 1.71
CA LEU A 164 10.33 7.50 0.76
C LEU A 164 10.49 6.66 -0.51
N PHE A 165 11.71 6.34 -0.92
CA PHE A 165 11.96 5.43 -2.05
C PHE A 165 11.41 4.02 -1.78
N PHE A 166 11.67 3.45 -0.60
CA PHE A 166 11.09 2.15 -0.22
C PHE A 166 9.57 2.21 0.04
N ALA A 167 9.04 3.38 0.39
CA ALA A 167 7.59 3.58 0.45
C ALA A 167 6.95 3.68 -0.94
N SER A 168 7.65 4.25 -1.91
CA SER A 168 7.22 4.27 -3.29
C SER A 168 7.12 2.89 -3.89
N SER A 169 8.11 2.02 -3.65
CA SER A 169 8.14 0.69 -4.25
C SER A 169 6.92 -0.15 -3.89
N THR A 170 6.33 0.05 -2.71
CA THR A 170 5.09 -0.63 -2.31
C THR A 170 3.85 -0.11 -3.02
N GLY A 171 3.80 1.19 -3.34
CA GLY A 171 2.76 1.74 -4.20
C GLY A 171 2.81 1.13 -5.61
N TRP A 172 4.00 1.08 -6.21
CA TRP A 172 4.22 0.44 -7.51
C TRP A 172 3.96 -1.08 -7.48
N ALA A 173 4.32 -1.76 -6.39
CA ALA A 173 4.01 -3.18 -6.20
C ALA A 173 2.51 -3.44 -6.28
N MET A 174 1.71 -2.64 -5.57
CA MET A 174 0.25 -2.74 -5.61
C MET A 174 -0.31 -2.37 -6.98
N ALA A 175 0.25 -1.35 -7.66
CA ALA A 175 -0.19 -1.00 -9.01
C ALA A 175 0.04 -2.14 -10.02
N CYS A 176 1.21 -2.78 -10.00
CA CYS A 176 1.51 -3.95 -10.83
C CYS A 176 0.57 -5.12 -10.55
N LEU A 177 0.29 -5.40 -9.26
CA LEU A 177 -0.69 -6.42 -8.88
C LEU A 177 -2.12 -6.04 -9.30
N GLY A 178 -2.47 -4.76 -9.23
CA GLY A 178 -3.75 -4.24 -9.70
C GLY A 178 -3.96 -4.51 -11.18
N PHE A 179 -2.94 -4.25 -12.00
CA PHE A 179 -3.00 -4.59 -13.43
C PHE A 179 -3.05 -6.11 -13.65
N ALA A 180 -2.27 -6.89 -12.90
CA ALA A 180 -2.27 -8.35 -13.02
C ALA A 180 -3.65 -8.95 -12.70
N LEU A 181 -4.33 -8.41 -11.69
CA LEU A 181 -5.62 -8.90 -11.18
C LEU A 181 -6.83 -8.16 -11.78
N ALA A 182 -6.61 -7.29 -12.77
CA ALA A 182 -7.64 -6.43 -13.35
C ALA A 182 -8.45 -5.61 -12.31
N ASN A 183 -7.81 -5.19 -11.22
CA ASN A 183 -8.42 -4.44 -10.13
C ASN A 183 -8.04 -2.95 -10.19
N LEU A 184 -8.93 -2.14 -10.77
CA LEU A 184 -8.73 -0.71 -10.98
C LEU A 184 -8.46 0.06 -9.68
N LEU A 185 -9.13 -0.28 -8.58
CA LEU A 185 -8.92 0.37 -7.29
C LEU A 185 -7.46 0.20 -6.83
N LEU A 186 -6.92 -1.02 -6.98
CA LEU A 186 -5.55 -1.33 -6.57
C LEU A 186 -4.52 -0.63 -7.48
N VAL A 187 -4.82 -0.52 -8.79
CA VAL A 187 -4.00 0.25 -9.74
C VAL A 187 -3.92 1.72 -9.32
N VAL A 188 -5.07 2.36 -9.10
CA VAL A 188 -5.13 3.80 -8.83
C VAL A 188 -4.59 4.11 -7.43
N ALA A 189 -5.00 3.37 -6.40
CA ALA A 189 -4.51 3.58 -5.05
C ALA A 189 -2.99 3.33 -4.95
N GLY A 190 -2.49 2.25 -5.55
CA GLY A 190 -1.06 1.94 -5.60
C GLY A 190 -0.26 3.00 -6.36
N GLY A 191 -0.71 3.38 -7.56
CA GLY A 191 -0.05 4.39 -8.37
C GLY A 191 -0.03 5.76 -7.69
N LEU A 192 -1.11 6.13 -7.01
CA LEU A 192 -1.22 7.38 -6.27
C LEU A 192 -0.21 7.46 -5.11
N VAL A 193 -0.10 6.39 -4.31
CA VAL A 193 0.89 6.31 -3.22
C VAL A 193 2.33 6.28 -3.74
N GLY A 194 2.58 5.52 -4.81
CA GLY A 194 3.90 5.44 -5.45
C GLY A 194 4.37 6.78 -6.00
N ALA A 195 3.49 7.49 -6.71
CA ALA A 195 3.77 8.80 -7.26
C ALA A 195 3.97 9.86 -6.17
N ALA A 196 3.11 9.90 -5.15
CA ALA A 196 3.23 10.85 -4.05
C ALA A 196 4.55 10.68 -3.28
N SER A 197 4.97 9.43 -3.06
CA SER A 197 6.22 9.13 -2.35
C SER A 197 7.46 9.58 -3.13
N ILE A 198 7.47 9.44 -4.47
CA ILE A 198 8.57 9.93 -5.32
C ILE A 198 8.59 11.44 -5.36
N ALA A 199 7.44 12.08 -5.54
CA ALA A 199 7.33 13.53 -5.60
C ALA A 199 7.91 14.19 -4.33
N LEU A 200 7.67 13.58 -3.17
CA LEU A 200 8.22 14.03 -1.89
C LEU A 200 9.69 13.65 -1.65
N ALA A 201 10.22 12.66 -2.39
CA ALA A 201 11.61 12.24 -2.28
C ALA A 201 12.57 13.09 -3.12
N LEU A 202 12.06 13.82 -4.11
CA LEU A 202 12.86 14.72 -4.93
C LEU A 202 13.17 16.00 -4.17
N PRO A 203 14.42 16.48 -4.19
CA PRO A 203 14.77 17.77 -3.60
C PRO A 203 14.01 18.88 -4.31
N ASP A 204 13.35 19.73 -3.54
CA ASP A 204 12.59 20.85 -4.07
C ASP A 204 13.58 21.82 -4.74
N GLY A 205 13.42 22.08 -6.04
CA GLY A 205 14.30 22.97 -6.81
C GLY A 205 14.33 24.44 -6.33
N ARG A 206 13.64 24.74 -5.22
CA ARG A 206 13.63 26.05 -4.53
C ARG A 206 14.80 26.22 -3.57
N GLU A 207 15.45 25.15 -3.11
CA GLU A 207 16.67 25.26 -2.28
C GLU A 207 17.93 25.51 -3.12
N ALA A 208 17.89 25.20 -4.43
CA ALA A 208 18.98 25.46 -5.36
C ALA A 208 19.02 26.92 -5.90
N ALA A 209 17.99 27.73 -5.60
CA ALA A 209 17.86 29.10 -6.10
C ALA A 209 18.03 30.18 -5.02
N SER A 210 18.30 29.79 -3.76
CA SER A 210 18.56 30.71 -2.63
C SER A 210 20.03 30.73 -2.19
N GLY A 211 20.92 30.13 -2.99
CA GLY A 211 22.35 30.07 -2.74
C GLY A 211 23.13 30.51 -3.98
N ASP A 212 22.92 31.75 -4.41
CA ASP A 212 23.86 32.61 -5.14
C ASP A 212 23.38 34.07 -5.08
#